data_AF-A0A6B9ZGE9-F1
#
_entry.id   AF-A0A6B9ZGE9-F1
#
_cell.length_a   1.000
_cell.length_b   1.000
_cell.length_c   1.000
_cell.angle_alpha   90.00
_cell.angle_beta   90.00
_cell.angle_gamma   90.00
#
_symmetry.space_group_name_H-M   'P 1'
#
loop_
_entity.id
_entity.type
_entity.pdbx_description
1 polymer ?
#
loop_
_entity_poly.entity_id
_entity_poly.type
_entity_poly.pdbx_seq_one_letter_code
_entity_poly.pdbx_strand_id
1 'polypeptide(L)' 'MPEKVAYAMRRSVHGRGSLCETNRPCIIDFKRQYLFVYHNGVLMGGSSHRRSVCMDHLSYGEDGEMKKVVMTDEGVGR' A
#
# COMPACT_ATOMS: atom_id res chain seq x y z
N MET A 1 10.65 5.25 -11.05
CA MET A 1 10.36 5.68 -9.67
C MET A 1 9.08 5.01 -9.24
N PRO A 2 8.97 4.38 -8.06
CA PRO A 2 7.67 3.94 -7.59
C PRO A 2 6.77 5.16 -7.43
N GLU A 3 5.58 5.11 -7.99
CA GLU A 3 4.61 6.18 -7.87
C GLU A 3 4.14 6.28 -6.43
N LYS A 4 4.08 7.51 -5.91
CA LYS A 4 3.62 7.75 -4.53
C LYS A 4 2.14 7.38 -4.42
N VAL A 5 1.78 6.66 -3.37
CA VAL A 5 0.38 6.50 -2.96
C VAL A 5 0.04 7.60 -1.98
N ALA A 6 -1.01 8.35 -2.31
CA ALA A 6 -1.63 9.31 -1.41
C ALA A 6 -2.95 8.74 -0.89
N TYR A 7 -3.42 9.26 0.25
CA TYR A 7 -4.69 8.88 0.84
C TYR A 7 -5.44 10.13 1.34
N ALA A 8 -6.75 9.99 1.52
CA ALA A 8 -7.60 11.01 2.15
C ALA A 8 -8.60 10.31 3.08
N MET A 9 -8.95 10.95 4.19
CA MET A 9 -9.89 10.43 5.18
C MET A 9 -11.19 11.21 5.15
N ARG A 10 -12.32 10.51 5.38
CA ARG A 10 -13.58 11.17 5.70
C ARG A 10 -14.52 10.30 6.51
N ARG A 11 -15.59 10.91 7.02
CA ARG A 11 -16.57 10.29 7.94
C ARG A 11 -17.72 9.52 7.27
N SER A 12 -17.80 9.50 5.94
CA SER A 12 -18.89 8.87 5.18
C SER A 12 -18.32 8.14 3.97
N VAL A 13 -19.11 7.32 3.26
CA VAL A 13 -18.63 6.54 2.08
C VAL A 13 -18.99 7.16 0.72
N HIS A 14 -20.10 7.90 0.60
CA HIS A 14 -20.56 8.71 -0.57
C HIS A 14 -19.85 10.07 -0.90
N GLY A 15 -18.56 10.12 -1.17
CA GLY A 15 -17.83 11.40 -1.19
C GLY A 15 -16.70 11.35 -2.17
N ARG A 16 -16.32 12.53 -2.65
CA ARG A 16 -15.54 12.66 -3.87
C ARG A 16 -14.07 12.42 -3.56
N GLY A 17 -13.46 11.46 -4.26
CA GLY A 17 -12.01 11.20 -4.25
C GLY A 17 -11.55 10.91 -5.68
N SER A 18 -10.32 11.28 -6.00
CA SER A 18 -9.69 10.97 -7.29
C SER A 18 -8.87 9.69 -7.15
N LEU A 19 -9.00 8.76 -8.11
CA LEU A 19 -8.22 7.52 -8.16
C LEU A 19 -6.96 7.73 -9.00
N CYS A 20 -5.88 6.98 -8.70
CA CYS A 20 -4.62 6.98 -9.44
C CYS A 20 -4.57 5.78 -10.40
N GLU A 21 -4.18 5.99 -11.66
CA GLU A 21 -4.29 5.00 -12.74
C GLU A 21 -3.29 3.83 -12.66
N THR A 22 -2.11 4.06 -12.08
CA THR A 22 -0.95 3.17 -12.24
C THR A 22 -0.53 2.47 -10.96
N ASN A 23 -0.76 3.08 -9.79
CA ASN A 23 -0.63 2.41 -8.51
C ASN A 23 -1.98 1.85 -8.06
N ARG A 24 -2.04 0.52 -7.82
CA ARG A 24 -3.22 -0.19 -7.32
C ARG A 24 -2.97 -0.65 -5.88
N PRO A 25 -2.89 0.27 -4.91
CA PRO A 25 -2.70 -0.11 -3.51
C PRO A 25 -3.97 -0.77 -2.96
N CYS A 26 -3.78 -1.72 -2.06
CA CYS A 26 -4.86 -2.30 -1.27
C CYS A 26 -4.44 -2.33 0.21
N ILE A 27 -5.38 -2.01 1.09
CA ILE A 27 -5.21 -2.14 2.54
C ILE A 27 -6.13 -3.25 3.01
N ILE A 28 -5.59 -4.21 3.74
CA ILE A 28 -6.36 -5.31 4.34
C ILE A 28 -6.08 -5.37 5.83
N ASP A 29 -7.10 -5.73 6.63
CA ASP A 29 -6.93 -6.18 8.01
C ASP A 29 -6.96 -7.71 8.01
N PHE A 30 -5.85 -8.32 8.41
CA PHE A 30 -5.72 -9.76 8.54
C PHE A 30 -5.04 -10.11 9.86
N LYS A 31 -5.66 -11.00 10.64
CA LYS A 31 -5.15 -11.41 11.97
C LYS A 31 -4.81 -10.22 12.88
N ARG A 32 -5.63 -9.16 12.87
CA ARG A 32 -5.44 -7.93 13.66
C ARG A 32 -4.20 -7.14 13.26
N GLN A 33 -3.75 -7.27 12.03
CA GLN A 33 -2.65 -6.54 11.45
C GLN A 33 -3.12 -5.87 10.16
N TYR A 34 -2.83 -4.58 10.02
CA TYR A 34 -3.05 -3.88 8.77
C TYR A 34 -1.86 -4.14 7.84
N LEU A 35 -2.16 -4.56 6.62
CA LEU A 35 -1.19 -4.84 5.57
C LEU A 35 -1.43 -3.91 4.40
N PHE A 36 -0.34 -3.34 3.89
CA PHE A 36 -0.34 -2.55 2.67
C PHE A 36 0.18 -3.41 1.51
N VAL A 37 -0.70 -3.73 0.59
CA VAL A 37 -0.41 -4.52 -0.61
C VAL A 37 -0.10 -3.58 -1.76
N TYR A 38 1.03 -3.81 -2.41
CA TYR A 38 1.49 -3.04 -3.57
C TYR A 38 2.20 -3.95 -4.57
N HIS A 39 2.80 -3.37 -5.61
CA HIS A 39 3.59 -4.11 -6.57
C HIS A 39 4.88 -3.36 -6.92
N ASN A 40 5.92 -4.09 -7.31
CA ASN A 40 7.14 -3.51 -7.87
C ASN A 40 7.74 -4.43 -8.95
N GLY A 41 8.79 -3.97 -9.62
CA GLY A 41 9.53 -4.75 -10.64
C GLY A 41 10.93 -5.15 -10.19
N VAL A 42 11.17 -5.32 -8.88
CA VAL A 42 12.52 -5.50 -8.32
C VAL A 42 13.06 -6.92 -8.53
N LEU A 43 12.19 -7.93 -8.65
CA LEU A 43 12.61 -9.31 -8.92
C LEU A 43 13.36 -9.43 -10.25
N MET A 44 14.20 -10.46 -10.37
CA MET A 44 14.98 -10.74 -11.58
C MET A 44 14.08 -10.80 -12.82
N GLY A 45 14.40 -9.99 -13.84
CA GLY A 45 13.61 -9.87 -15.07
C GLY A 45 12.35 -8.99 -14.93
N GLY A 46 12.15 -8.34 -13.78
CA GLY A 46 11.07 -7.42 -13.51
C GLY A 46 11.20 -6.09 -14.28
N SER A 47 10.07 -5.44 -14.51
CA SER A 47 9.98 -4.14 -15.20
C SER A 47 8.64 -3.48 -14.91
N SER A 48 8.39 -2.27 -15.46
CA SER A 48 7.10 -1.58 -15.33
C SER A 48 5.90 -2.44 -15.78
N HIS A 49 6.12 -3.33 -16.74
CA HIS A 49 5.09 -4.23 -17.27
C HIS A 49 5.24 -5.69 -16.77
N ARG A 50 6.25 -5.96 -15.93
CA ARG A 50 6.52 -7.28 -15.35
C ARG A 50 6.74 -7.11 -13.84
N ARG A 51 5.63 -7.01 -13.13
CA ARG A 51 5.59 -6.63 -11.70
C ARG A 51 5.17 -7.81 -10.85
N SER A 52 5.63 -7.80 -9.60
CA SER A 52 5.31 -8.79 -8.57
C SER A 52 4.60 -8.12 -7.41
N VAL A 53 3.75 -8.89 -6.73
CA VAL A 53 3.00 -8.41 -5.55
C VAL A 53 3.92 -8.39 -4.33
N CYS A 54 3.81 -7.35 -3.53
CA CYS A 54 4.55 -7.14 -2.28
C CYS A 54 3.58 -6.74 -1.17
N MET A 55 3.97 -7.00 0.08
CA MET A 55 3.17 -6.68 1.26
C MET A 55 4.07 -6.26 2.41
N ASP A 56 3.73 -5.14 3.03
CA ASP A 56 4.40 -4.60 4.22
C ASP A 56 3.37 -4.14 5.27
N HIS A 57 3.82 -4.00 6.51
CA HIS A 57 2.96 -3.55 7.59
C HIS A 57 2.52 -2.09 7.41
N LEU A 58 1.23 -1.86 7.66
CA LEU A 58 0.65 -0.55 7.82
C LEU A 58 0.35 -0.29 9.30
N SER A 59 0.58 0.93 9.76
CA SER A 59 0.17 1.34 11.10
C SER A 59 -0.47 2.73 11.07
N TYR A 60 -1.37 2.96 12.02
CA TYR A 60 -2.02 4.24 12.23
C TYR A 60 -1.46 4.90 13.49
N GLY A 61 -1.38 6.24 13.49
CA GLY A 61 -1.15 7.04 14.67
C GLY A 61 -2.34 7.02 15.62
N GLU A 62 -2.18 7.59 16.82
CA GLU A 62 -3.25 7.70 17.81
C GLU A 62 -4.42 8.57 17.32
N ASP A 63 -4.13 9.53 16.45
CA ASP A 63 -5.08 10.41 15.76
C ASP A 63 -5.73 9.78 14.52
N GLY A 64 -5.37 8.53 14.19
CA GLY A 64 -5.84 7.81 13.01
C GLY A 64 -5.09 8.16 11.72
N GLU A 65 -4.03 8.97 11.78
CA GLU A 65 -3.18 9.24 10.61
C GLU A 65 -2.48 7.96 10.14
N MET A 66 -2.46 7.72 8.83
CA MET A 66 -1.69 6.62 8.27
C MET A 66 -0.19 6.93 8.33
N LYS A 67 0.60 6.08 8.99
CA LYS A 67 2.06 6.18 8.96
C LYS A 67 2.57 5.75 7.59
N LYS A 68 3.63 6.39 7.12
CA LYS A 68 4.31 6.03 5.87
C LYS A 68 4.73 4.57 5.89
N VAL A 69 4.29 3.80 4.88
CA VAL A 69 4.72 2.42 4.69
C VAL A 69 6.19 2.38 4.32
N VAL A 70 6.94 1.51 5.00
CA VAL A 70 8.32 1.19 4.67
C VAL A 70 8.29 -0.08 3.83
N MET A 71 8.75 0.03 2.58
CA MET A 71 8.91 -1.14 1.72
C MET A 71 10.14 -1.92 2.17
N THR A 72 9.99 -3.22 2.42
CA THR A 72 11.08 -4.10 2.84
C THR A 72 11.33 -5.21 1.83
N ASP A 73 12.52 -5.81 1.87
CA ASP A 73 12.84 -6.99 1.04
C ASP A 73 12.32 -8.27 1.72
N GLU A 74 12.21 -8.27 3.06
CA GLU A 74 11.72 -9.37 3.87
C GLU A 74 10.18 -9.51 3.82
N GLY A 75 9.48 -8.40 3.59
CA GLY A 75 8.03 -8.31 3.63
C GLY A 75 7.46 -8.59 5.02
N VAL A 76 6.23 -9.08 5.04
CA VAL A 76 5.55 -9.51 6.28
C VAL A 76 6.01 -10.90 6.72
N GLY A 77 6.48 -10.98 7.97
CA GLY A 77 6.88 -12.23 8.61
C GLY A 77 5.74 -13.24 8.75
N ARG A 78 6.09 -14.49 9.09
CA ARG A 78 5.18 -15.63 9.19
C ARG A 78 4.33 -15.62 10.47
#